data_AF-A0A1I7W038-F1
#
_entry.id   AF-A0A1I7W038-F1
#
_cell.length_a   1.000
_cell.length_b   1.000
_cell.length_c   1.000
_cell.angle_alpha   90.00
_cell.angle_beta   90.00
_cell.angle_gamma   90.00
#
_symmetry.space_group_name_H-M   'P 1'
#
loop_
_entity.id
_entity.type
_entity.pdbx_description
1 polymer ?
#
loop_
_entity_poly.entity_id
_entity_poly.type
_entity_poly.pdbx_seq_one_letter_code
_entity_poly.pdbx_strand_id
1 'polypeptide(L)'
;MFYGPDVKASILLVNKKDTSEMLKTKFENWKKELLFLNSHQVIAFHFTVVNGTEPEDNEEIFSNTFPDIPLSTLRLLDESSMTGVDYQVETEFRFDVGPVYAIVGFRQFGRKSE
;
A
#
# COMPACT_ATOMS: atom_id res chain seq x y z
N MET A 1 -5.45 -9.96 -6.17
CA MET A 1 -6.07 -9.56 -4.89
C MET A 1 -5.55 -10.49 -3.80
N PHE A 2 -4.85 -9.97 -2.81
CA PHE A 2 -4.39 -10.77 -1.66
C PHE A 2 -5.61 -11.12 -0.80
N TYR A 3 -6.05 -12.38 -0.86
CA TYR A 3 -7.24 -12.83 -0.13
C TYR A 3 -7.01 -14.23 0.42
N GLY A 4 -7.64 -14.53 1.54
CA GLY A 4 -7.58 -15.83 2.21
C GLY A 4 -7.94 -15.71 3.68
N PRO A 5 -8.26 -16.82 4.36
CA PRO A 5 -8.65 -16.81 5.77
C PRO A 5 -7.56 -16.23 6.69
N ASP A 6 -6.29 -16.40 6.33
CA ASP A 6 -5.13 -15.99 7.10
C ASP A 6 -4.34 -14.84 6.44
N VAL A 7 -4.97 -14.16 5.48
CA VAL A 7 -4.41 -13.01 4.78
C VAL A 7 -5.20 -11.76 5.16
N LYS A 8 -4.49 -10.74 5.60
CA LYS A 8 -5.02 -9.38 5.74
C LYS A 8 -4.33 -8.51 4.70
N ALA A 9 -5.10 -7.66 4.05
CA ALA A 9 -4.57 -6.71 3.10
C ALA A 9 -5.28 -5.38 3.29
N SER A 10 -4.53 -4.31 3.10
CA SER A 10 -5.07 -2.96 3.00
C SER A 10 -4.33 -2.24 1.88
N ILE A 11 -5.00 -1.28 1.26
CA ILE A 11 -4.48 -0.51 0.14
C ILE A 11 -4.67 0.98 0.42
N LEU A 12 -3.78 1.79 -0.12
CA LEU A 12 -3.84 3.24 -0.08
C LEU A 12 -3.51 3.78 -1.47
N LEU A 13 -4.46 4.49 -2.06
CA LEU A 13 -4.28 5.19 -3.34
C LEU A 13 -3.68 6.57 -3.09
N VAL A 14 -2.59 6.88 -3.78
CA VAL A 14 -1.96 8.20 -3.78
C VAL A 14 -2.68 9.09 -4.79
N ASN A 15 -3.12 10.26 -4.36
CA ASN A 15 -3.72 11.24 -5.24
C ASN A 15 -2.64 12.09 -5.90
N LYS A 16 -2.85 12.47 -7.17
CA LYS A 16 -1.97 13.38 -7.92
C LYS A 16 -1.69 14.73 -7.23
N LYS A 17 -2.57 15.15 -6.31
CA LYS A 17 -2.45 16.43 -5.58
C LYS A 17 -1.83 16.26 -4.19
N ASP A 18 -1.44 15.06 -3.80
CA ASP A 18 -0.84 14.82 -2.50
C ASP A 18 0.57 15.42 -2.47
N THR A 19 0.79 16.36 -1.55
CA THR A 19 2.13 16.80 -1.18
C THR A 19 2.78 15.79 -0.23
N SER A 20 4.09 15.89 -0.03
CA SER A 20 4.84 15.07 0.93
C SER A 20 4.22 15.09 2.34
N GLU A 21 3.80 16.26 2.83
CA GLU A 21 3.16 16.40 4.14
C GLU A 21 1.78 15.73 4.22
N MET A 22 0.99 15.85 3.14
CA MET A 22 -0.31 15.19 3.03
C MET A 22 -0.14 13.67 2.98
N LEU A 23 0.83 13.19 2.20
CA LEU A 23 1.12 11.76 2.06
C LEU A 23 1.60 11.16 3.40
N LYS A 24 2.48 11.86 4.12
CA LYS A 24 2.89 11.49 5.47
C LYS A 24 1.70 11.35 6.40
N THR A 25 0.82 12.35 6.41
CA THR A 25 -0.40 12.32 7.24
C THR A 25 -1.32 11.15 6.86
N LYS A 26 -1.44 10.86 5.56
CA LYS A 26 -2.19 9.70 5.08
C LYS A 26 -1.60 8.37 5.56
N PHE A 27 -0.28 8.19 5.46
CA PHE A 27 0.38 6.98 5.97
C PHE A 27 0.22 6.82 7.49
N GLU A 28 0.37 7.90 8.26
CA GLU A 28 0.18 7.85 9.72
C GLU A 28 -1.27 7.52 10.12
N ASN A 29 -2.25 8.04 9.39
CA ASN A 29 -3.66 7.70 9.64
C ASN A 29 -3.95 6.26 9.21
N TRP A 30 -3.47 5.86 8.03
CA TRP A 30 -3.60 4.50 7.54
C TRP A 30 -3.00 3.48 8.51
N LYS A 31 -1.80 3.75 9.04
CA LYS A 31 -1.12 2.91 10.05
C LYS A 31 -2.00 2.61 11.27
N LYS A 32 -2.80 3.58 11.74
CA LYS A 32 -3.71 3.40 12.89
C LYS A 32 -4.86 2.44 12.59
N GLU A 33 -5.25 2.30 11.33
CA GLU A 33 -6.32 1.41 10.87
C GLU A 33 -5.84 -0.03 10.69
N LEU A 34 -4.53 -0.26 10.58
CA LEU A 34 -3.93 -1.56 10.31
C LEU A 34 -3.73 -2.37 11.61
N LEU A 35 -4.83 -2.94 12.13
CA LEU A 35 -4.82 -3.74 13.37
C LEU A 35 -3.94 -5.01 13.29
N PHE A 36 -3.58 -5.45 12.09
CA PHE A 36 -2.83 -6.68 11.87
C PHE A 36 -1.30 -6.50 11.87
N LEU A 37 -0.78 -5.26 11.93
CA LEU A 37 0.66 -4.99 11.85
C LEU A 37 1.48 -5.74 12.91
N ASN A 38 0.96 -5.87 14.12
CA ASN A 38 1.66 -6.50 15.25
C ASN A 38 1.40 -8.00 15.39
N SER A 39 0.51 -8.58 14.57
CA SER A 39 0.08 -9.98 14.70
C SER A 39 0.39 -10.85 13.46
N HIS A 40 0.83 -10.23 12.38
CA HIS A 40 1.08 -10.89 11.10
C HIS A 40 2.53 -10.65 10.67
N GLN A 41 3.07 -11.51 9.82
CA GLN A 41 4.25 -11.19 9.04
C GLN A 41 3.80 -10.29 7.89
N VAL A 42 4.37 -9.10 7.79
CA VAL A 42 3.87 -8.05 6.90
C VAL A 42 4.90 -7.74 5.80
N ILE A 43 4.40 -7.51 4.59
CA ILE A 43 5.15 -6.97 3.44
C ILE A 43 4.34 -5.86 2.80
N ALA A 44 5.01 -4.82 2.32
CA ALA A 44 4.41 -3.74 1.59
C ALA A 44 4.80 -3.81 0.10
N PHE A 45 3.86 -3.39 -0.75
CA PHE A 45 4.06 -3.21 -2.18
C PHE A 45 3.77 -1.78 -2.55
N HIS A 46 4.57 -1.23 -3.44
CA HIS A 46 4.32 0.05 -4.09
C HIS A 46 4.17 -0.20 -5.60
N PHE A 47 3.02 0.16 -6.15
CA PHE A 47 2.73 0.06 -7.58
C PHE A 47 2.67 1.46 -8.17
N THR A 48 3.55 1.75 -9.12
CA THR A 48 3.61 3.06 -9.76
C THR A 48 4.06 2.96 -11.22
N VAL A 49 4.04 4.08 -11.92
CA VAL A 49 4.50 4.23 -13.30
C VAL A 49 5.77 5.10 -13.32
N VAL A 50 6.57 4.98 -14.38
CA VAL A 50 7.68 5.92 -14.62
C VAL A 50 7.13 7.33 -14.72
N ASN A 51 7.80 8.30 -14.08
CA ASN A 51 7.33 9.68 -13.96
C ASN A 51 5.94 9.79 -13.28
N GLY A 52 5.71 8.94 -12.28
CA GLY A 52 4.50 8.95 -11.46
C GLY A 52 4.19 10.33 -10.85
N THR A 53 2.94 10.53 -10.47
CA THR A 53 2.45 11.82 -9.96
C THR A 53 2.67 12.03 -8.46
N GLU A 54 3.36 11.10 -7.82
CA GLU A 54 3.65 11.13 -6.40
C GLU A 54 4.86 12.03 -6.08
N PRO A 55 4.96 12.55 -4.85
CA PRO A 55 6.15 13.26 -4.40
C PRO A 55 7.41 12.41 -4.55
N GLU A 56 8.56 13.00 -4.88
CA GLU A 56 9.82 12.25 -5.08
C GLU A 56 10.27 11.49 -3.83
N ASP A 57 9.95 12.00 -2.63
CA ASP A 57 10.29 11.44 -1.33
C ASP A 57 9.28 10.41 -0.81
N ASN A 58 8.32 9.96 -1.64
CA ASN A 58 7.23 9.07 -1.23
C ASN A 58 7.70 7.77 -0.52
N GLU A 59 8.68 7.06 -1.06
CA GLU A 59 9.17 5.79 -0.49
C GLU A 59 9.96 6.03 0.80
N GLU A 60 10.63 7.18 0.92
CA GLU A 60 11.31 7.59 2.14
C GLU A 60 10.30 7.90 3.25
N ILE A 61 9.24 8.67 2.93
CA ILE A 61 8.14 8.93 3.88
C ILE A 61 7.51 7.61 4.31
N PHE A 62 7.25 6.69 3.38
CA PHE A 62 6.70 5.38 3.71
C PHE A 62 7.62 4.62 4.68
N SER A 63 8.91 4.55 4.36
CA SER A 63 9.91 3.84 5.17
C SER A 63 10.07 4.45 6.56
N ASN A 64 9.95 5.77 6.68
CA ASN A 64 9.97 6.46 7.97
C ASN A 64 8.72 6.16 8.81
N THR A 65 7.54 6.04 8.20
CA THR A 65 6.30 5.68 8.91
C THR A 65 6.22 4.19 9.23
N PHE A 66 6.78 3.32 8.40
CA PHE A 66 6.76 1.86 8.53
C PHE A 66 8.19 1.25 8.51
N PRO A 67 9.03 1.57 9.51
CA PRO A 67 10.45 1.19 9.47
C PRO A 67 10.70 -0.32 9.45
N ASP A 68 9.77 -1.11 10.00
CA ASP A 68 9.90 -2.56 10.13
C ASP A 68 9.22 -3.35 9.00
N ILE A 69 8.62 -2.67 8.02
CA ILE A 69 7.88 -3.31 6.92
C ILE A 69 8.72 -3.22 5.63
N PRO A 70 9.14 -4.36 5.05
CA PRO A 70 9.85 -4.33 3.78
C PRO A 70 8.93 -3.82 2.66
N LEU A 71 9.40 -2.83 1.91
CA LEU A 71 8.71 -2.27 0.75
C LEU A 71 9.29 -2.86 -0.54
N SER A 72 8.41 -3.40 -1.39
CA SER A 72 8.75 -3.86 -2.74
C SER A 72 8.06 -2.99 -3.78
N THR A 73 8.82 -2.27 -4.59
CA THR A 73 8.28 -1.39 -5.63
C THR A 73 8.25 -2.08 -6.99
N LEU A 74 7.07 -2.08 -7.62
CA LEU A 74 6.89 -2.38 -9.04
C LEU A 74 6.67 -1.06 -9.80
N ARG A 75 7.64 -0.67 -10.64
CA ARG A 75 7.54 0.50 -11.52
C ARG A 75 7.27 0.05 -12.95
N LEU A 76 6.12 0.44 -13.50
CA LEU A 76 5.74 0.14 -14.87
C LEU A 76 6.38 1.15 -15.83
N LEU A 77 7.09 0.66 -16.86
CA LEU A 77 7.90 1.49 -17.75
C LEU A 77 7.13 2.07 -18.95
N ASP A 78 6.02 1.44 -19.32
CA ASP A 78 5.25 1.84 -20.50
C ASP A 78 4.33 3.02 -20.14
N GLU A 79 4.37 4.08 -20.95
CA GLU A 79 3.52 5.27 -20.79
C GLU A 79 2.02 4.95 -20.93
N SER A 80 1.68 3.83 -21.57
CA SER A 80 0.29 3.35 -21.65
C SER A 80 -0.15 2.57 -20.40
N SER A 81 0.79 2.19 -19.54
CA SER A 81 0.49 1.47 -18.30
C SER A 81 -0.18 2.38 -17.28
N MET A 82 -1.07 1.80 -16.49
CA MET A 82 -1.70 2.47 -15.37
C MET A 82 -1.72 1.58 -14.14
N THR A 83 -1.62 2.22 -12.98
CA THR A 83 -1.90 1.63 -11.68
C THR A 83 -3.16 2.28 -11.12
N GLY A 84 -3.84 1.58 -10.23
CA GLY A 84 -5.04 2.10 -9.62
C GLY A 84 -5.75 1.04 -8.79
N VAL A 85 -6.89 1.44 -8.24
CA VAL A 85 -7.76 0.57 -7.46
C VAL A 85 -9.09 0.44 -8.19
N ASP A 86 -9.48 -0.81 -8.43
CA ASP A 86 -10.80 -1.14 -8.94
C ASP A 86 -11.77 -1.34 -7.76
N TYR A 87 -12.70 -0.41 -7.60
CA TYR A 87 -13.78 -0.51 -6.62
C TYR A 87 -15.01 -1.09 -7.31
N GLN A 88 -15.35 -2.32 -6.90
CA GLN A 88 -16.61 -2.96 -7.28
C GLN A 88 -17.53 -2.99 -6.06
N VAL A 89 -18.54 -2.12 -6.05
CA VAL A 89 -19.55 -2.07 -4.99
C VAL A 89 -20.91 -2.29 -5.63
N GLU A 90 -21.51 -3.46 -5.37
CA GLU A 90 -22.78 -3.89 -5.96
C GLU A 90 -22.81 -3.77 -7.49
N THR A 91 -23.46 -2.73 -8.03
CA THR A 91 -23.58 -2.44 -9.46
C THR A 91 -22.63 -1.33 -9.94
N GLU A 92 -21.94 -0.64 -9.03
CA GLU A 92 -21.00 0.42 -9.39
C GLU A 92 -19.59 -0.13 -9.59
N PHE A 93 -19.02 0.24 -10.73
CA PHE A 93 -17.65 -0.06 -11.12
C PHE A 93 -16.91 1.27 -11.25
N ARG A 94 -15.90 1.46 -10.40
CA ARG A 94 -15.08 2.67 -10.43
C ARG A 94 -13.61 2.30 -10.35
N PHE A 95 -12.88 2.68 -11.39
CA PHE A 95 -11.43 2.55 -11.41
C PHE A 95 -10.77 3.88 -11.06
N ASP A 96 -10.19 3.96 -9.87
CA ASP A 96 -9.45 5.13 -9.44
C ASP A 96 -7.96 4.98 -9.79
N VAL A 97 -7.52 5.78 -10.76
CA VAL A 97 -6.16 5.77 -11.30
C VAL A 97 -5.20 6.48 -10.35
N GLY A 98 -4.04 5.89 -10.11
CA GLY A 98 -2.94 6.51 -9.37
C GLY A 98 -1.95 5.49 -8.81
N PRO A 99 -0.81 5.94 -8.24
CA PRO A 99 0.10 5.07 -7.51
C PRO A 99 -0.60 4.42 -6.31
N VAL A 100 -0.29 3.16 -6.03
CA VAL A 100 -0.95 2.38 -4.99
C VAL A 100 0.07 1.78 -4.05
N TYR A 101 -0.11 2.03 -2.76
CA TYR A 101 0.53 1.28 -1.70
C TYR A 101 -0.38 0.15 -1.24
N ALA A 102 0.16 -1.03 -1.03
CA ALA A 102 -0.57 -2.16 -0.46
C ALA A 102 0.25 -2.78 0.68
N ILE A 103 -0.36 -2.98 1.83
CA ILE A 103 0.25 -3.71 2.95
C ILE A 103 -0.48 -5.04 3.10
N VAL A 104 0.27 -6.13 3.10
CA VAL A 104 -0.24 -7.50 3.17
C VAL A 104 0.36 -8.18 4.39
N GLY A 105 -0.50 -8.61 5.30
CA GLY A 105 -0.17 -9.42 6.47
C GLY A 105 -0.56 -10.87 6.27
N PHE A 106 0.39 -11.78 6.47
CA PHE A 106 0.16 -13.22 6.56
C PHE A 106 0.19 -13.63 8.02
N ARG A 107 -0.84 -14.33 8.48
CA ARG A 107 -0.89 -14.79 9.87
C ARG A 107 0.31 -15.70 10.13
N GLN A 108 1.04 -15.40 11.20
CA GLN A 108 2.15 -16.27 11.59
C GLN A 108 1.58 -17.58 12.15
N PHE A 109 1.95 -18.70 11.54
CA PHE A 109 1.70 -20.02 12.10
C PHE A 109 2.90 -20.43 12.95
N GLY A 110 2.83 -20.15 14.25
CA GLY A 110 3.69 -20.73 15.27
C GLY A 110 5.15 -20.24 15.32
N ARG A 111 5.46 -19.46 16.36
CA ARG A 111 6.58 -19.76 17.27
C ARG A 111 6.20 -19.30 18.68
N LYS A 112 5.57 -20.20 19.44
CA LYS A 112 5.96 -20.36 20.85
C LYS A 112 7.18 -21.27 20.80
N SER A 113 8.37 -20.69 20.69
CA SER A 113 9.57 -21.36 21.16
C SER A 113 9.75 -20.90 22.61
N GLU A 114 9.96 -21.90 23.46
CA GLU A 114 9.98 -21.90 24.93
C GLU A 114 10.60 -20.67 25.62
#